data_AF-A0A6L9QSP0-F1
#
_entry.id   AF-A0A6L9QSP0-F1
#
_cell.length_a   1.000
_cell.length_b   1.000
_cell.length_c   1.000
_cell.angle_alpha   90.00
_cell.angle_beta   90.00
_cell.angle_gamma   90.00
#
_symmetry.space_group_name_H-M   'P 1'
#
loop_
_entity.id
_entity.type
_entity.pdbx_description
1 polymer ?
#
loop_
_entity_poly.entity_id
_entity_poly.type
_entity_poly.pdbx_seq_one_letter_code
_entity_poly.pdbx_strand_id
1 'polypeptide(L)' 'MPGDLVKAVLERALGAELTAHLGYGKHHTDGYGTGNSRNGRIAKTVLTGVGPVRLTVPRDRAGRAER' A
#
# COMPACT_ATOMS: atom_id res chain seq x y z
N MET A 1 18.08 -4.08 -10.96
CA MET A 1 17.41 -4.63 -12.16
C MET A 1 16.17 -3.80 -12.48
N PRO A 2 15.64 -3.78 -13.71
CA PRO A 2 14.45 -2.97 -14.07
C PRO A 2 13.24 -3.19 -13.15
N GLY A 3 13.08 -4.42 -12.62
CA GLY A 3 12.01 -4.76 -11.67
C GLY A 3 12.07 -4.02 -10.33
N ASP A 4 13.25 -3.57 -9.87
CA ASP A 4 13.39 -2.87 -8.59
C ASP A 4 12.81 -1.45 -8.65
N LEU A 5 12.98 -0.77 -9.78
CA LEU A 5 12.39 0.55 -10.01
C LEU A 5 10.85 0.44 -10.12
N VAL A 6 10.36 -0.54 -10.88
CA VAL A 6 8.92 -0.81 -11.01
C VAL A 6 8.32 -1.14 -9.63
N LYS A 7 8.98 -1.99 -8.84
CA LYS A 7 8.60 -2.28 -7.45
C LYS A 7 8.48 -1.01 -6.62
N ALA A 8 9.52 -0.18 -6.62
CA ALA A 8 9.56 1.03 -5.79
C ALA A 8 8.44 2.03 -6.16
N VAL A 9 8.20 2.22 -7.45
CA VAL A 9 7.12 3.09 -7.93
C VAL A 9 5.75 2.55 -7.51
N LEU A 10 5.50 1.26 -7.71
CA LEU A 10 4.22 0.62 -7.34
C LEU A 10 3.99 0.65 -5.82
N GLU A 11 4.98 0.29 -5.01
CA GLU A 11 4.84 0.32 -3.54
C GLU A 11 4.63 1.73 -2.99
N ARG A 12 5.20 2.75 -3.63
CA ARG A 12 4.99 4.16 -3.27
C ARG A 12 3.59 4.66 -3.66
N ALA A 13 3.13 4.31 -4.86
CA ALA A 13 1.78 4.64 -5.33
C ALA A 13 0.71 4.02 -4.41
N LEU A 14 0.80 2.71 -4.12
CA LEU A 14 -0.11 2.02 -3.19
C LEU A 14 -0.08 2.64 -1.78
N GLY A 15 1.09 3.11 -1.34
CA GLY A 15 1.22 3.82 -0.07
C GLY A 15 0.48 5.16 -0.05
N ALA A 16 0.56 5.91 -1.15
CA ALA A 16 -0.12 7.19 -1.34
C ALA A 16 -1.65 6.99 -1.46
N GLU A 17 -2.09 5.99 -2.22
CA GLU A 17 -3.50 5.61 -2.33
C GLU A 17 -4.10 5.25 -0.96
N LEU A 18 -3.39 4.46 -0.15
CA LEU A 18 -3.87 4.16 1.21
C LEU A 18 -3.91 5.41 2.11
N THR A 19 -3.01 6.38 1.92
CA THR A 19 -3.08 7.68 2.61
C THR A 19 -4.34 8.44 2.19
N ALA A 20 -4.61 8.51 0.89
CA ALA A 20 -5.81 9.17 0.37
C ALA A 20 -7.09 8.47 0.85
N HIS A 21 -7.13 7.14 0.83
CA HIS A 21 -8.25 6.33 1.30
C HIS A 21 -8.55 6.53 2.79
N LEU A 22 -7.52 6.60 3.64
CA LEU A 22 -7.69 6.80 5.08
C LEU A 22 -7.85 8.28 5.47
N GLY A 23 -7.44 9.20 4.60
CA GLY A 23 -7.43 10.64 4.88
C GLY A 23 -6.26 11.12 5.73
N TYR A 24 -5.32 10.25 6.11
CA TYR A 24 -4.19 10.61 6.96
C TYR A 24 -2.92 9.81 6.66
N GLY A 25 -1.78 10.43 6.98
CA GLY A 25 -0.44 9.87 6.77
C GLY A 25 -0.11 8.71 7.71
N LYS A 26 0.97 7.98 7.41
CA LYS A 26 1.47 6.94 8.32
C LYS A 26 1.87 7.57 9.66
N HIS A 27 1.41 6.98 10.77
CA HIS A 27 1.67 7.46 12.15
C HIS A 27 1.08 8.84 12.49
N HIS A 28 0.16 9.35 11.68
CA HIS A 28 -0.53 10.59 11.99
C HIS A 28 -1.60 10.38 13.07
N THR A 29 -1.72 11.32 14.02
CA THR A 29 -2.69 11.23 15.12
C THR A 29 -4.13 11.31 14.66
N ASP A 30 -4.40 11.92 13.51
CA ASP A 30 -5.74 11.99 12.90
C ASP A 30 -6.35 10.61 12.66
N GLY A 31 -5.54 9.55 12.63
CA GLY A 31 -6.04 8.19 12.51
C GLY A 31 -6.67 7.63 13.79
N TYR A 32 -6.45 8.25 14.95
CA TYR A 32 -6.94 7.74 16.23
C TYR A 32 -8.45 7.91 16.36
N GLY A 33 -9.14 6.85 16.76
CA GLY A 33 -10.60 6.88 16.94
C GLY A 33 -11.42 6.91 15.65
N THR A 34 -10.81 6.87 14.47
CA THR A 34 -11.51 6.91 13.17
C THR A 34 -12.23 5.61 12.78
N GLY A 35 -12.04 4.53 13.56
CA GLY A 35 -12.62 3.22 13.28
C GLY A 35 -11.93 2.43 12.16
N ASN A 36 -11.06 3.05 11.35
CA ASN A 36 -10.22 2.37 10.37
C ASN A 36 -8.77 2.83 10.43
N SER A 37 -7.83 1.88 10.39
CA SER A 37 -6.41 2.19 10.48
C SER A 37 -5.54 1.32 9.62
N ARG A 38 -4.33 1.81 9.31
CA ARG A 38 -3.31 0.98 8.67
C ARG A 38 -3.04 -0.27 9.50
N ASN A 39 -3.10 -1.44 8.87
CA ASN A 39 -3.03 -2.73 9.54
C ASN A 39 -1.95 -3.64 8.94
N GLY A 40 -0.74 -3.10 8.79
CA GLY A 40 0.41 -3.83 8.24
C GLY A 40 0.42 -3.88 6.71
N ARG A 41 1.08 -4.92 6.17
CA ARG A 41 1.27 -5.13 4.73
C ARG A 41 1.16 -6.60 4.36
N ILE A 42 0.84 -6.88 3.10
CA ILE A 42 0.73 -8.23 2.52
C ILE A 42 1.71 -8.33 1.34
N ALA A 43 2.30 -9.52 1.14
CA ALA A 43 3.09 -9.80 -0.05
C ALA A 43 2.19 -10.21 -1.23
N LYS A 44 2.36 -9.60 -2.40
CA LYS A 44 1.66 -9.95 -3.65
C LYS A 44 2.67 -9.97 -4.80
N THR A 45 2.66 -11.03 -5.61
CA THR A 45 3.45 -11.07 -6.84
C THR A 45 2.58 -10.62 -8.00
N VAL A 46 3.01 -9.60 -8.73
CA VAL A 46 2.31 -9.04 -9.89
C VAL A 46 3.13 -9.31 -11.14
N LEU A 47 2.47 -9.77 -12.20
CA LEU A 47 3.09 -9.95 -13.51
C LEU A 47 3.17 -8.59 -14.19
N THR A 48 4.37 -8.20 -14.63
CA THR A 48 4.62 -6.93 -15.31
C THR A 48 5.37 -7.19 -16.62
N GLY A 49 5.48 -6.16 -17.47
CA GLY A 49 6.25 -6.24 -18.71
C GLY A 49 7.75 -6.53 -18.51
N VAL A 50 8.29 -6.30 -17.30
CA VAL A 50 9.67 -6.62 -16.94
C VAL A 50 9.80 -7.94 -16.17
N GLY A 51 8.73 -8.75 -16.12
CA GLY A 51 8.63 -10.01 -15.40
C GLY A 51 7.85 -9.92 -14.08
N PRO A 52 7.81 -11.01 -13.30
CA PRO A 52 7.14 -11.03 -12.00
C PRO A 52 7.83 -10.10 -10.99
N VAL A 53 7.05 -9.26 -10.32
CA VAL A 53 7.54 -8.34 -9.28
C VAL A 53 6.83 -8.65 -7.96
N ARG A 54 7.60 -8.89 -6.90
CA ARG A 54 7.08 -9.10 -5.55
C ARG A 54 6.91 -7.74 -4.85
N LEU A 55 5.68 -7.42 -4.47
CA LEU A 55 5.27 -6.17 -3.84
C LEU A 55 4.89 -6.36 -2.37
N THR A 56 5.07 -5.30 -1.59
CA THR A 56 4.68 -5.17 -0.18
C THR A 56 3.49 -4.21 -0.07
N VAL A 57 2.29 -4.74 -0.31
CA VAL A 57 1.03 -3.99 -0.44
C VAL A 57 0.54 -3.56 0.95
N PRO A 58 0.33 -2.27 1.21
CA PRO A 58 -0.21 -1.80 2.49
C PRO A 58 -1.72 -2.09 2.56
N ARG A 59 -2.26 -2.25 3.78
CA ARG A 59 -3.70 -2.51 3.97
C ARG A 59 -4.29 -1.71 5.12
N ASP A 60 -5.60 -1.50 5.07
CA ASP A 60 -6.40 -0.97 6.17
C ASP A 60 -6.95 -2.10 7.07
N ARG A 61 -7.50 -1.72 8.22
CA ARG A 61 -8.03 -2.63 9.24
C ARG A 61 -9.41 -3.14 8.84
N ALA A 62 -10.23 -2.26 8.24
CA ALA A 62 -11.58 -2.59 7.81
C ALA A 62 -11.61 -3.41 6.51
N GLY A 63 -10.48 -3.54 5.80
CA GLY A 63 -10.39 -4.27 4.54
C GLY A 63 -11.18 -3.61 3.41
N ARG A 64 -11.38 -2.29 3.50
CA ARG A 64 -12.14 -1.50 2.53
C ARG A 64 -11.26 -0.87 1.45
N ALA A 65 -9.94 -0.89 1.64
CA ALA A 65 -9.03 -0.53 0.57
C ALA A 65 -9.15 -1.54 -0.57
N GLU A 66 -9.30 -1.03 -1.79
CA GLU A 66 -9.34 -1.80 -3.02
C GLU A 66 -8.01 -2.53 -3.29
N ARG A 67 -8.09 -3.73 -3.93
CA ARG A 67 -7.02 -4.74 -3.99
C ARG A 67 -6.38 -4.91 -5.37
#